data_AF-X2F4Z6-F1
#
_entry.id   AF-X2F4Z6-F1
#
_cell.length_a   1.000
_cell.length_b   1.000
_cell.length_c   1.000
_cell.angle_alpha   90.00
_cell.angle_beta   90.00
_cell.angle_gamma   90.00
#
_symmetry.space_group_name_H-M   'P 1'
#
loop_
_entity.id
_entity.type
_entity.pdbx_description
1 polymer ?
#
loop_
_entity_poly.entity_id
_entity_poly.type
_entity_poly.pdbx_seq_one_letter_code
_entity_poly.pdbx_strand_id
1 'polypeptide(L)'
;RLKKCFEAGMTLGARKLKKIGQQKNPEEDHPVQDSTEVIQNISPKSGLNLNSQLVFLNILESIEPEVVNAGHDYGQPDSAATLLTSLNELGERQLVKVVKWAK
;
A
#
# COMPACT_ATOMS: atom_id res chain seq x y z
N ARG A 1 4.42 3.41 -5.79
CA ARG A 1 4.19 2.33 -4.78
C ARG A 1 3.59 2.91 -3.49
N LEU A 2 4.28 3.81 -2.79
CA LEU A 2 3.80 4.48 -1.56
C LEU A 2 2.38 5.05 -1.63
N LYS A 3 2.05 5.83 -2.67
CA LYS A 3 0.70 6.39 -2.88
C LYS A 3 -0.39 5.30 -2.92
N LYS A 4 -0.15 4.20 -3.64
CA LYS A 4 -1.07 3.06 -3.75
C LYS A 4 -1.26 2.33 -2.41
N CYS A 5 -0.23 2.29 -1.55
CA CYS A 5 -0.34 1.69 -0.21
C CYS A 5 -1.27 2.47 0.72
N PHE A 6 -1.21 3.81 0.68
CA PHE A 6 -2.12 4.67 1.46
C PHE A 6 -3.55 4.68 0.90
N GLU A 7 -3.73 4.67 -0.42
CA GLU A 7 -5.04 4.50 -1.07
C GLU A 7 -5.71 3.18 -0.66
N ALA A 8 -4.91 2.14 -0.41
CA ALA A 8 -5.37 0.85 0.11
C ALA A 8 -5.57 0.81 1.65
N GLY A 9 -5.40 1.94 2.34
CA GLY A 9 -5.66 2.07 3.78
C GLY A 9 -4.56 1.52 4.71
N MET A 10 -3.38 1.17 4.18
CA MET A 10 -2.25 0.74 5.00
C MET A 10 -1.64 1.96 5.72
N THR A 11 -2.03 2.18 6.98
CA THR A 11 -1.45 3.20 7.86
C THR A 11 -0.70 2.53 9.01
N LEU A 12 0.56 2.90 9.20
CA LEU A 12 1.38 2.40 10.30
C LEU A 12 1.01 3.17 11.58
N GLY A 13 0.07 2.63 12.36
CA GLY A 13 -0.29 3.15 13.67
C GLY A 13 -1.78 3.18 13.92
N ALA A 14 -2.34 2.06 14.36
CA ALA A 14 -3.67 2.00 14.97
C ALA A 14 -3.69 2.76 16.31
N ARG A 15 -3.61 4.09 16.28
CA ARG A 15 -4.00 4.91 17.42
C ARG A 15 -5.49 5.20 17.27
N LYS A 16 -6.28 4.54 18.13
CA LYS A 16 -7.71 4.78 18.33
C LYS A 16 -8.02 6.28 18.33
N LEU A 17 -8.52 6.83 17.23
CA LEU A 17 -9.16 8.13 17.25
C LEU A 17 -10.56 7.94 17.83
N LYS A 18 -10.71 8.24 19.12
CA LYS A 18 -12.02 8.34 19.77
C LYS A 18 -12.86 9.35 19.00
N LYS A 19 -14.00 8.89 18.51
CA LYS A 19 -15.11 9.69 17.97
C LYS A 19 -15.60 10.65 19.07
N ILE A 20 -15.19 11.91 18.99
CA ILE A 20 -15.83 13.10 19.58
C ILE A 20 -16.29 13.88 18.34
N GLY A 21 -17.56 14.20 18.08
CA GLY A 21 -18.64 14.58 18.98
C GLY A 21 -18.94 16.07 18.75
N GLN A 22 -19.78 16.41 17.76
CA GLN A 22 -20.63 17.63 17.64
C GLN A 22 -21.37 17.59 16.28
N GLN A 23 -22.69 17.39 16.25
CA GLN A 23 -23.79 18.39 16.25
C GLN A 23 -23.89 19.16 14.91
N LYS A 24 -24.89 18.84 14.05
CA LYS A 24 -26.25 19.45 13.90
C LYS A 24 -26.28 20.80 13.12
N ASN A 25 -26.58 20.73 11.80
CA ASN A 25 -27.63 21.39 10.95
C ASN A 25 -27.86 22.95 10.96
N PRO A 26 -28.72 23.55 10.08
CA PRO A 26 -28.69 23.86 8.60
C PRO A 26 -28.88 25.38 8.25
N GLU A 27 -29.04 25.69 6.94
CA GLU A 27 -29.66 26.89 6.29
C GLU A 27 -28.89 28.24 6.34
N GLU A 28 -28.93 29.17 5.39
CA GLU A 28 -29.27 29.29 3.95
C GLU A 28 -28.82 30.73 3.57
N ASP A 29 -28.27 30.97 2.36
CA ASP A 29 -28.63 32.07 1.43
C ASP A 29 -27.65 32.12 0.23
N HIS A 30 -28.21 32.16 -0.98
CA HIS A 30 -27.57 32.25 -2.30
C HIS A 30 -27.61 33.73 -2.80
N PRO A 31 -27.09 34.17 -3.98
CA PRO A 31 -26.65 33.44 -5.19
C PRO A 31 -25.27 33.92 -5.73
N VAL A 32 -24.64 33.28 -6.73
CA VAL A 32 -24.70 33.59 -8.17
C VAL A 32 -24.08 32.42 -8.97
N GLN A 33 -24.76 32.09 -10.08
CA GLN A 33 -24.49 31.14 -11.19
C GLN A 33 -23.02 31.17 -11.70
N ASP A 34 -22.40 30.16 -12.30
CA ASP A 34 -22.87 29.06 -13.14
C ASP A 34 -21.74 28.00 -13.33
N SER A 35 -22.14 26.79 -13.73
CA SER A 35 -21.38 25.77 -14.48
C SER A 35 -20.37 24.83 -13.80
N THR A 36 -20.86 23.58 -13.70
CA THR A 36 -20.17 22.29 -13.93
C THR A 36 -19.61 21.55 -12.72
N GLU A 37 -20.47 20.67 -12.20
CA GLU A 37 -20.12 19.52 -11.40
C GLU A 37 -19.10 18.62 -12.11
N VAL A 38 -17.86 18.57 -11.60
CA VAL A 38 -17.10 17.33 -11.57
C VAL A 38 -16.44 17.25 -10.21
N ILE A 39 -17.16 16.62 -9.28
CA ILE A 39 -16.68 15.84 -8.14
C ILE A 39 -15.24 16.24 -7.75
N GLN A 40 -15.11 17.34 -7.00
CA GLN A 40 -13.95 17.51 -6.15
C GLN A 40 -13.99 16.33 -5.19
N ASN A 41 -13.28 15.26 -5.56
CA ASN A 41 -12.82 14.26 -4.63
C ASN A 41 -12.18 15.05 -3.48
N ILE A 42 -12.91 15.13 -2.38
CA ILE A 42 -12.43 15.57 -1.07
C ILE A 42 -11.52 14.43 -0.58
N SER A 43 -10.52 14.08 -1.39
CA SER A 43 -9.34 13.41 -0.89
C SER A 43 -8.71 14.45 0.03
N PRO A 44 -8.56 14.18 1.33
CA PRO A 44 -7.78 15.05 2.16
C PRO A 44 -6.39 15.04 1.53
N LYS A 45 -6.06 16.10 0.79
CA LYS A 45 -4.70 16.41 0.37
C LYS A 45 -3.94 16.78 1.64
N SER A 46 -3.73 15.81 2.51
CA SER A 46 -2.65 15.80 3.48
C SER A 46 -1.39 15.70 2.64
N GLY A 47 -0.97 16.83 2.07
CA GLY A 47 0.29 16.94 1.36
C GLY A 47 1.38 16.50 2.33
N LEU A 48 1.94 15.31 2.10
CA LEU A 48 3.09 14.86 2.86
C LEU A 48 4.20 15.89 2.63
N ASN A 49 4.71 16.48 3.70
CA ASN A 49 5.91 17.32 3.64
C ASN A 49 7.01 16.53 2.88
N LEU A 50 7.73 17.18 1.95
CA LEU A 50 8.77 16.53 1.14
C LEU A 50 9.78 15.75 1.99
N ASN A 51 10.10 16.26 3.19
CA ASN A 51 10.97 15.57 4.14
C ASN A 51 10.36 14.24 4.61
N SER A 52 9.05 14.21 4.88
CA SER A 52 8.35 12.98 5.27
C SER A 52 8.35 11.97 4.13
N GLN A 53 8.15 12.42 2.88
CA GLN A 53 8.18 11.55 1.71
C GLN A 53 9.56 10.88 1.54
N LEU A 54 10.64 11.65 1.70
CA LEU A 54 12.01 11.13 1.56
C LEU A 54 12.32 10.09 2.64
N VAL A 55 11.92 10.34 3.89
CA VAL A 55 12.08 9.37 4.99
C VAL A 55 11.33 8.07 4.69
N PHE A 56 10.10 8.13 4.19
CA PHE A 56 9.36 6.93 3.82
C PHE A 56 10.03 6.14 2.69
N LEU A 57 10.60 6.82 1.69
CA LEU A 57 11.33 6.15 0.62
C LEU A 57 12.57 5.43 1.15
N ASN A 58 13.36 6.11 1.99
CA ASN A 58 14.57 5.52 2.59
C ASN A 58 14.22 4.31 3.45
N ILE A 59 13.12 4.35 4.22
CA ILE A 59 12.66 3.20 4.99
C ILE A 59 12.33 2.04 4.05
N LEU A 60 11.51 2.26 3.01
CA LEU A 60 11.10 1.22 2.06
C LEU A 60 12.28 0.57 1.34
N GLU A 61 13.29 1.36 0.98
CA GLU A 61 14.54 0.88 0.39
C GLU A 61 15.33 0.04 1.40
N SER A 62 15.47 0.51 2.64
CA SER A 62 16.24 -0.19 3.69
C SER A 62 15.65 -1.53 4.12
N ILE A 63 14.33 -1.71 3.96
CA ILE A 63 13.64 -2.95 4.33
C ILE A 63 13.35 -3.86 3.13
N GLU A 64 13.81 -3.51 1.92
CA GLU A 64 13.50 -4.29 0.73
C GLU A 64 13.93 -5.76 0.88
N PRO A 65 13.04 -6.73 0.58
CA PRO A 65 13.41 -8.14 0.70
C PRO A 65 14.50 -8.55 -0.27
N GLU A 66 15.47 -9.31 0.23
CA GLU A 66 16.49 -9.94 -0.61
C GLU A 66 15.88 -10.90 -1.65
N VAL A 67 16.59 -11.06 -2.78
CA VAL A 67 16.24 -12.04 -3.81
C VAL A 67 16.30 -13.46 -3.25
N VAL A 68 15.32 -14.27 -3.61
CA VAL A 68 15.22 -15.68 -3.23
C VAL A 68 15.27 -16.54 -4.49
N ASN A 69 16.04 -17.64 -4.43
CA ASN A 69 16.10 -18.62 -5.51
C ASN A 69 15.11 -19.77 -5.28
N ALA A 70 14.54 -20.29 -6.37
CA ALA A 70 13.61 -21.42 -6.36
C ALA A 70 14.26 -22.75 -5.90
N GLY A 71 15.58 -22.87 -5.97
CA GLY A 71 16.28 -24.13 -5.69
C GLY A 71 16.10 -25.17 -6.80
N HIS A 72 15.77 -24.73 -8.02
CA HIS A 72 15.53 -25.60 -9.16
C HIS A 72 16.81 -26.36 -9.55
N ASP A 73 16.69 -27.68 -9.73
CA ASP A 73 17.80 -28.54 -10.18
C ASP A 73 17.90 -28.55 -11.71
N TYR A 74 18.86 -27.80 -12.23
CA TYR A 74 19.15 -27.73 -13.67
C TYR A 74 19.78 -29.01 -14.26
N GLY A 75 20.08 -30.02 -13.43
CA GLY A 75 20.57 -31.33 -13.86
C GLY A 75 19.47 -32.28 -14.32
N GLN A 76 18.20 -31.95 -14.07
CA GLN A 76 17.05 -32.74 -14.48
C GLN A 76 16.36 -32.13 -15.71
N PRO A 77 15.71 -32.93 -16.57
CA PRO A 77 14.92 -32.38 -17.66
C PRO A 77 13.71 -31.58 -17.14
N ASP A 78 13.43 -30.46 -17.78
CA ASP A 78 12.27 -29.65 -17.48
C ASP A 78 10.98 -30.40 -17.80
N SER A 79 10.14 -30.56 -16.79
CA SER A 79 8.78 -31.08 -16.91
C SER A 79 7.83 -30.12 -16.22
N ALA A 80 6.55 -30.14 -16.60
CA ALA A 80 5.55 -29.32 -15.93
C ALA A 80 5.51 -29.57 -14.42
N ALA A 81 5.65 -30.84 -14.00
CA ALA A 81 5.65 -31.21 -12.59
C ALA A 81 6.86 -30.61 -11.83
N THR A 82 8.08 -30.75 -12.37
CA THR A 82 9.30 -30.26 -11.71
C THR A 82 9.34 -28.73 -11.62
N LEU A 83 8.86 -28.04 -12.66
CA LEU A 83 8.75 -26.58 -12.66
C LEU A 83 7.71 -26.08 -11.67
N LEU A 84 6.53 -26.72 -11.60
CA LEU A 84 5.48 -26.35 -10.65
C LEU A 84 5.93 -26.53 -9.20
N THR A 85 6.62 -27.63 -8.88
CA THR A 85 7.22 -27.82 -7.55
C THR A 85 8.21 -26.70 -7.22
N SER A 86 9.10 -26.37 -8.15
CA SER A 86 10.10 -25.29 -7.96
C SER A 86 9.44 -23.92 -7.73
N LEU A 87 8.34 -23.64 -8.45
CA LEU A 87 7.56 -22.42 -8.27
C LEU A 87 6.84 -22.37 -6.92
N ASN A 88 6.28 -23.50 -6.46
CA ASN A 88 5.63 -23.59 -5.15
C ASN A 88 6.64 -23.33 -4.03
N GLU A 89 7.81 -23.98 -4.09
CA GLU A 89 8.88 -23.77 -3.11
C GLU A 89 9.37 -22.31 -3.09
N LEU A 90 9.52 -21.69 -4.26
CA LEU A 90 9.85 -20.27 -4.36
C LEU A 90 8.78 -19.41 -3.69
N GLY A 91 7.50 -19.70 -3.97
CA GLY A 91 6.35 -18.99 -3.40
C GLY A 91 6.33 -19.04 -1.88
N GLU A 92 6.56 -20.21 -1.29
CA GLU A 92 6.64 -20.38 0.16
C GLU A 92 7.77 -19.55 0.78
N ARG A 93 8.96 -19.59 0.18
CA ARG A 93 10.12 -18.80 0.66
C ARG A 93 9.88 -17.29 0.52
N GLN A 94 9.27 -16.86 -0.58
CA GLN A 94 8.90 -15.46 -0.79
C GLN A 94 7.83 -15.01 0.22
N LEU A 95 6.87 -15.87 0.55
CA LEU A 95 5.81 -15.56 1.52
C LEU A 95 6.40 -15.19 2.88
N VAL A 96 7.39 -15.93 3.37
CA VAL A 96 8.08 -15.61 4.63
C VAL A 96 8.74 -14.23 4.57
N LYS A 97 9.40 -13.89 3.46
CA LYS A 97 10.05 -12.59 3.26
C LYS A 97 9.02 -11.44 3.20
N VAL A 98 7.90 -11.64 2.50
CA VAL A 98 6.80 -10.66 2.40
C VAL A 98 6.12 -10.45 3.75
N VAL A 99 5.87 -11.51 4.51
CA VAL A 99 5.30 -11.41 5.87
C VAL A 99 6.25 -10.64 6.79
N LYS A 100 7.57 -10.90 6.71
CA LYS A 100 8.56 -10.14 7.48
C LYS A 100 8.61 -8.66 7.07
N TRP A 101 8.51 -8.38 5.77
CA TRP A 101 8.50 -7.02 5.22
C TRP A 101 7.27 -6.21 5.61
N ALA A 102 6.12 -6.89 5.72
CA ALA A 102 4.85 -6.24 6.09
C ALA A 102 4.75 -5.89 7.58
N LYS A 103 5.58 -6.49 8.43
CA LYS A 103 5.64 -6.24 9.89
C LYS A 103 6.55 -5.07 10.21
#